data_AF-A0A9W9RAJ6-F1
#
_entry.id   AF-A0A9W9RAJ6-F1
#
_cell.length_a   1.000
_cell.length_b   1.000
_cell.length_c   1.000
_cell.angle_alpha   90.00
_cell.angle_beta   90.00
_cell.angle_gamma   90.00
#
_symmetry.space_group_name_H-M   'P 1'
#
loop_
_entity.id
_entity.type
_entity.pdbx_description
1 polymer ?
#
loop_
_entity_poly.entity_id
_entity_poly.type
_entity_poly.pdbx_seq_one_letter_code
_entity_poly.pdbx_strand_id
1 'polypeptide(L)'
;MNNTHPRLRKSTKIDPEMMAGSLEANTTAHEQDSLLRDEAGCDGNGEDSAELRDTNPKSKRALFLGNSVVRVLKITLGCSYSNLLLPFVFLGILAGSLGWDDSISFVFNFLAILPLAALLSFATEELAKSVGQTVGGLINATFGNAVEMIVGITAVRQGEISIVQSSMVGSILSGNLLILGVSLFCGGFAKDVVKFNVDVSGILSSLMVVSSATLIIPSVLYSTIPSKSQEVEASVLSLSRAASVVLLTFYLVYLYFQLKSHSELFVDDKQEEEEEEERVLGPWSASIILILATLGVTVCSDRLVDSVDGFVDKWHVSRAFIGLIVVPIVGNAGEFNTVINSSIKGNMDLAIGVVVGSTLQIALFVSPFLVMCGWIIGQPMSLRYSPFETVVFFLSVIVMDCLIRGGRSNYYEGSLLVGTYLIIAIAFYVHPDAVDAPFV
;
A
#
# COMPACT_ATOMS: atom_id res chain seq x y z
N MET A 1 -35.96 12.82 57.75
CA MET A 1 -36.73 14.08 57.80
C MET A 1 -35.76 15.25 57.63
N ASN A 2 -36.13 16.18 56.74
CA ASN A 2 -35.57 17.51 56.47
C ASN A 2 -34.29 17.67 55.61
N ASN A 3 -34.56 17.83 54.30
CA ASN A 3 -34.10 18.86 53.37
C ASN A 3 -33.35 20.07 53.97
N THR A 4 -32.34 20.58 53.23
CA THR A 4 -32.40 21.91 52.58
C THR A 4 -31.13 22.24 51.76
N HIS A 5 -31.27 22.25 50.43
CA HIS A 5 -30.67 23.29 49.57
C HIS A 5 -31.60 24.54 49.65
N PRO A 6 -31.19 25.81 49.36
CA PRO A 6 -30.50 26.22 48.12
C PRO A 6 -29.60 27.50 48.19
N ARG A 7 -28.90 27.83 47.09
CA ARG A 7 -29.00 29.14 46.37
C ARG A 7 -27.95 29.30 45.26
N LEU A 8 -28.45 29.45 44.04
CA LEU A 8 -27.79 29.95 42.83
C LEU A 8 -27.46 31.45 42.92
N ARG A 9 -26.35 31.89 42.32
CA ARG A 9 -26.10 33.30 41.94
C ARG A 9 -25.72 33.42 40.46
N LYS A 10 -26.71 33.92 39.71
CA LYS A 10 -26.74 34.83 38.54
C LYS A 10 -25.48 35.02 37.65
N SER A 11 -25.71 34.67 36.38
CA SER A 11 -25.39 35.37 35.12
C SER A 11 -25.02 36.85 35.23
N THR A 12 -23.93 37.23 34.56
CA THR A 12 -23.59 38.62 34.22
C THR A 12 -23.82 38.81 32.71
N LYS A 13 -24.77 39.70 32.40
CA LYS A 13 -25.03 40.25 31.06
C LYS A 13 -23.96 41.28 30.72
N ILE A 14 -23.61 41.35 29.44
CA ILE A 14 -22.84 42.43 28.82
C ILE A 14 -23.86 43.50 28.42
N ASP A 15 -23.72 44.72 28.95
CA ASP A 15 -24.48 45.89 28.50
C ASP A 15 -23.64 46.76 27.54
N PRO A 16 -24.27 47.43 26.55
CA PRO A 16 -23.62 48.05 25.42
C PRO A 16 -23.66 49.57 25.52
N GLU A 17 -22.57 50.22 25.93
CA GLU A 17 -22.45 51.68 25.83
C GLU A 17 -20.98 52.09 25.93
N MET A 18 -20.29 52.07 24.80
CA MET A 18 -19.02 52.80 24.63
C MET A 18 -18.81 53.14 23.14
N MET A 19 -19.68 54.01 22.64
CA MET A 19 -19.59 54.67 21.34
C MET A 19 -19.71 56.17 21.61
N ALA A 20 -18.58 56.87 21.66
CA ALA A 20 -18.41 58.27 21.24
C ALA A 20 -17.03 58.77 21.69
N GLY A 21 -16.17 59.11 20.72
CA GLY A 21 -15.04 60.01 20.98
C GLY A 21 -13.70 59.58 20.38
N SER A 22 -13.60 59.57 19.05
CA SER A 22 -12.39 59.99 18.32
C SER A 22 -12.66 59.91 16.81
N LEU A 23 -13.34 60.94 16.30
CA LEU A 23 -13.17 61.35 14.92
C LEU A 23 -11.76 61.93 14.79
N GLU A 24 -10.94 61.37 13.90
CA GLU A 24 -10.07 62.04 12.93
C GLU A 24 -8.97 61.07 12.46
N ALA A 25 -8.64 61.14 11.17
CA ALA A 25 -7.63 60.37 10.44
C ALA A 25 -8.04 58.98 9.91
N ASN A 26 -8.86 58.95 8.85
CA ASN A 26 -8.75 57.91 7.83
C ASN A 26 -9.33 58.38 6.48
N THR A 27 -8.49 59.03 5.67
CA THR A 27 -8.77 59.32 4.27
C THR A 27 -7.44 59.32 3.52
N THR A 28 -7.05 58.18 2.97
CA THR A 28 -6.11 58.01 1.85
C THR A 28 -5.95 56.51 1.56
N ALA A 29 -6.91 55.92 0.84
CA ALA A 29 -6.73 54.65 0.13
C ALA A 29 -7.97 54.38 -0.73
N HIS A 30 -8.18 55.20 -1.75
CA HIS A 30 -8.98 54.84 -2.92
C HIS A 30 -8.44 55.65 -4.10
N GLU A 31 -8.38 55.02 -5.27
CA GLU A 31 -7.85 55.51 -6.56
C GLU A 31 -6.36 55.22 -6.83
N GLN A 32 -6.06 53.95 -7.11
CA GLN A 32 -4.99 53.58 -8.05
C GLN A 32 -5.17 52.13 -8.49
N ASP A 33 -6.19 51.87 -9.31
CA ASP A 33 -6.16 50.74 -10.24
C ASP A 33 -7.22 50.90 -11.34
N SER A 34 -6.91 51.75 -12.32
CA SER A 34 -7.50 51.66 -13.66
C SER A 34 -6.69 52.54 -14.61
N LEU A 35 -6.55 52.07 -15.85
CA LEU A 35 -5.94 52.74 -17.01
C LEU A 35 -4.45 52.45 -17.26
N LEU A 36 -4.19 51.20 -17.63
CA LEU A 36 -3.37 50.91 -18.80
C LEU A 36 -4.15 51.33 -20.06
N ARG A 37 -3.69 52.36 -20.78
CA ARG A 37 -3.75 52.38 -22.25
C ARG A 37 -2.93 53.53 -22.86
N ASP A 38 -2.17 53.10 -23.86
CA ASP A 38 -1.70 53.84 -25.03
C ASP A 38 -0.47 54.74 -24.91
N GLU A 39 0.30 54.68 -25.99
CA GLU A 39 1.43 55.51 -26.40
C GLU A 39 2.85 55.10 -25.94
N ALA A 40 3.47 54.24 -26.77
CA ALA A 40 4.88 54.43 -27.13
C ALA A 40 5.08 54.02 -28.59
N GLY A 41 5.14 55.04 -29.46
CA GLY A 41 5.45 54.92 -30.87
C GLY A 41 6.95 54.77 -31.13
N CYS A 42 7.21 54.12 -32.27
CA CYS A 42 8.33 54.27 -33.20
C CYS A 42 9.67 54.79 -32.69
N ASP A 43 10.69 53.94 -32.77
CA ASP A 43 11.96 54.33 -33.39
C ASP A 43 12.58 53.11 -34.09
N GLY A 44 12.96 53.32 -35.36
CA GLY A 44 13.64 52.35 -36.20
C GLY A 44 15.10 52.72 -36.42
N ASN A 45 15.97 51.72 -36.49
CA ASN A 45 16.98 51.49 -37.53
C ASN A 45 18.09 50.55 -37.03
N GLY A 46 18.51 49.64 -37.91
CA GLY A 46 19.68 48.78 -37.69
C GLY A 46 19.58 47.49 -38.50
N GLU A 47 19.98 47.58 -39.77
CA GLU A 47 20.15 46.48 -40.70
C GLU A 47 21.09 45.40 -40.13
N ASP A 48 20.72 44.11 -40.26
CA ASP A 48 21.60 43.14 -40.90
C ASP A 48 20.88 41.83 -41.27
N SER A 49 20.82 41.61 -42.58
CA SER A 49 21.18 40.37 -43.28
C SER A 49 20.44 39.05 -42.98
N ALA A 50 19.82 38.56 -44.07
CA ALA A 50 19.16 37.29 -44.21
C ALA A 50 20.06 36.06 -44.01
N GLU A 51 19.58 35.07 -43.26
CA GLU A 51 19.86 33.65 -43.51
C GLU A 51 18.54 32.86 -43.40
N LEU A 52 18.08 32.33 -44.54
CA LEU A 52 17.15 31.21 -44.57
C LEU A 52 17.83 30.00 -43.92
N ARG A 53 17.30 29.51 -42.79
CA ARG A 53 17.39 28.09 -42.43
C ARG A 53 16.02 27.54 -42.13
N ASP A 54 15.51 26.88 -43.17
CA ASP A 54 14.45 25.87 -43.17
C ASP A 54 14.57 24.94 -41.95
N THR A 55 13.84 25.22 -40.87
CA THR A 55 13.73 24.29 -39.73
C THR A 55 12.43 23.51 -39.83
N ASN A 56 12.51 22.36 -40.48
CA ASN A 56 11.49 21.32 -40.52
C ASN A 56 10.81 21.11 -39.14
N PRO A 57 9.49 21.32 -38.98
CA PRO A 57 8.78 21.21 -37.70
C PRO A 57 8.82 19.80 -37.08
N LYS A 58 9.17 18.78 -37.87
CA LYS A 58 9.40 17.41 -37.37
C LYS A 58 10.66 17.30 -36.51
N SER A 59 11.69 18.11 -36.79
CA SER A 59 12.96 18.12 -36.05
C SER A 59 12.79 18.71 -34.64
N LYS A 60 12.03 19.81 -34.50
CA LYS A 60 11.71 20.40 -33.19
C LYS A 60 10.83 19.50 -32.32
N ARG A 61 9.86 18.78 -32.89
CA ARG A 61 9.05 17.79 -32.13
C ARG A 61 9.89 16.62 -31.63
N ALA A 62 10.81 16.10 -32.44
CA ALA A 62 11.70 15.02 -32.02
C ALA A 62 12.69 15.46 -30.91
N LEU A 63 13.20 16.69 -30.98
CA LEU A 63 14.11 17.25 -29.97
C LEU A 63 13.38 17.58 -28.64
N PHE A 64 12.13 18.07 -28.70
CA PHE A 64 11.29 18.33 -27.51
C PHE A 64 10.82 17.03 -26.85
N LEU A 65 10.44 16.00 -27.64
CA LEU A 65 10.11 14.68 -27.10
C LEU A 65 11.34 14.01 -26.46
N GLY A 66 12.51 14.12 -27.07
CA GLY A 66 13.76 13.53 -26.54
C GLY A 66 14.11 14.04 -25.13
N ASN A 67 14.02 15.35 -24.90
CA ASN A 67 14.26 15.93 -23.57
C ASN A 67 13.18 15.55 -22.54
N SER A 68 11.92 15.36 -22.97
CA SER A 68 10.84 14.90 -22.09
C SER A 68 10.98 13.42 -21.72
N VAL A 69 11.35 12.55 -22.67
CA VAL A 69 11.53 11.11 -22.42
C VAL A 69 12.75 10.86 -21.51
N VAL A 70 13.87 11.55 -21.75
CA VAL A 70 15.05 11.42 -20.88
C VAL A 70 14.76 11.91 -19.46
N ARG A 71 13.96 12.98 -19.32
CA ARG A 71 13.50 13.47 -18.02
C ARG A 71 12.64 12.43 -17.32
N VAL A 72 11.62 11.90 -17.99
CA VAL A 72 10.74 10.84 -17.46
C VAL A 72 11.58 9.65 -17.03
N LEU A 73 12.48 9.16 -17.88
CA LEU A 73 13.35 8.01 -17.57
C LEU A 73 14.23 8.27 -16.34
N LYS A 74 14.80 9.48 -16.21
CA LYS A 74 15.62 9.85 -15.06
C LYS A 74 14.82 9.90 -13.76
N ILE A 75 13.61 10.44 -13.80
CA ILE A 75 12.69 10.48 -12.65
C ILE A 75 12.29 9.05 -12.28
N THR A 76 11.85 8.25 -13.25
CA THR A 76 11.43 6.87 -13.05
C THR A 76 12.55 5.99 -12.49
N LEU A 77 13.77 6.10 -13.00
CA LEU A 77 14.92 5.36 -12.46
C LEU A 77 15.38 5.90 -11.10
N GLY A 78 15.13 7.17 -10.81
CA GLY A 78 15.49 7.81 -9.53
C GLY A 78 14.44 7.69 -8.43
N CYS A 79 13.25 7.12 -8.70
CA CYS A 79 12.15 7.11 -7.73
C CYS A 79 12.38 6.18 -6.53
N SER A 80 13.22 5.14 -6.70
CA SER A 80 13.53 4.18 -5.63
C SER A 80 14.95 3.63 -5.78
N TYR A 81 15.63 3.41 -4.65
CA TYR A 81 16.92 2.74 -4.60
C TYR A 81 16.85 1.29 -5.10
N SER A 82 15.66 0.65 -5.04
CA SER A 82 15.46 -0.71 -5.57
C SER A 82 15.69 -0.79 -7.08
N ASN A 83 15.61 0.31 -7.82
CA ASN A 83 15.86 0.34 -9.27
C ASN A 83 17.27 -0.11 -9.68
N LEU A 84 18.23 -0.13 -8.75
CA LEU A 84 19.53 -0.79 -8.95
C LEU A 84 19.39 -2.27 -9.30
N LEU A 85 18.28 -2.91 -8.93
CA LEU A 85 17.96 -4.31 -9.22
C LEU A 85 17.24 -4.51 -10.56
N LEU A 86 16.90 -3.46 -11.33
CA LEU A 86 16.26 -3.61 -12.64
C LEU A 86 17.01 -4.54 -13.62
N PRO A 87 18.36 -4.63 -13.62
CA PRO A 87 19.06 -5.61 -14.44
C PRO A 87 18.63 -7.07 -14.16
N PHE A 88 18.14 -7.38 -12.96
CA PHE A 88 17.62 -8.71 -12.63
C PHE A 88 16.35 -9.06 -13.40
N VAL A 89 15.59 -8.09 -13.92
CA VAL A 89 14.44 -8.37 -14.80
C VAL A 89 14.91 -9.10 -16.06
N PHE A 90 15.96 -8.60 -16.69
CA PHE A 90 16.54 -9.27 -17.86
C PHE A 90 17.16 -10.62 -17.49
N LEU A 91 17.89 -10.68 -16.36
CA LEU A 91 18.52 -11.93 -15.90
C LEU A 91 17.49 -12.99 -15.51
N GLY A 92 16.37 -12.64 -14.88
CA GLY A 92 15.29 -13.57 -14.51
C GLY A 92 14.60 -14.16 -15.73
N ILE A 93 14.35 -13.34 -16.76
CA ILE A 93 13.83 -13.80 -18.05
C ILE A 93 14.84 -14.73 -18.74
N LEU A 94 16.13 -14.38 -18.70
CA LEU A 94 17.20 -15.17 -19.31
C LEU A 94 17.39 -16.52 -18.60
N ALA A 95 17.39 -16.53 -17.27
CA ALA A 95 17.50 -17.73 -16.45
C ALA A 95 16.38 -18.72 -16.76
N GLY A 96 15.12 -18.25 -16.82
CA GLY A 96 13.99 -19.11 -17.16
C GLY A 96 13.98 -19.58 -18.62
N SER A 97 14.51 -18.79 -19.57
CA SER A 97 14.53 -19.19 -21.00
C SER A 97 15.69 -20.11 -21.36
N LEU A 98 16.81 -20.01 -20.66
CA LEU A 98 17.98 -20.88 -20.84
C LEU A 98 17.96 -22.13 -19.94
N GLY A 99 16.91 -22.32 -19.14
CA GLY A 99 16.77 -23.46 -18.25
C GLY A 99 17.85 -23.51 -17.16
N TRP A 100 18.16 -22.36 -16.57
CA TRP A 100 19.10 -22.29 -15.44
C TRP A 100 18.48 -22.94 -14.21
N ASP A 101 19.34 -23.31 -13.25
CA ASP A 101 18.95 -23.88 -11.96
C ASP A 101 17.80 -23.10 -11.32
N ASP A 102 16.78 -23.83 -10.87
CA ASP A 102 15.54 -23.25 -10.34
C ASP A 102 15.80 -22.29 -9.18
N SER A 103 16.80 -22.57 -8.33
CA SER A 103 17.12 -21.63 -7.25
C SER A 103 17.69 -20.30 -7.75
N ILE A 104 18.45 -20.32 -8.85
CA ILE A 104 18.96 -19.08 -9.46
C ILE A 104 17.80 -18.34 -10.14
N SER A 105 16.95 -19.06 -10.87
CA SER A 105 15.74 -18.51 -11.48
C SER A 105 14.83 -17.86 -10.44
N PHE A 106 14.62 -18.52 -9.30
CA PHE A 106 13.87 -18.00 -8.17
C PHE A 106 14.46 -16.69 -7.65
N VAL A 107 15.75 -16.69 -7.28
CA VAL A 107 16.41 -15.50 -6.72
C VAL A 107 16.43 -14.34 -7.70
N PHE A 108 16.67 -14.58 -8.99
CA PHE A 108 16.69 -13.51 -9.99
C PHE A 108 15.32 -12.90 -10.22
N ASN A 109 14.28 -13.72 -10.38
CA ASN A 109 12.92 -13.20 -10.54
C ASN A 109 12.41 -12.53 -9.25
N PHE A 110 12.79 -13.04 -8.08
CA PHE A 110 12.52 -12.40 -6.78
C PHE A 110 13.12 -10.99 -6.71
N LEU A 111 14.41 -10.85 -7.01
CA LEU A 111 15.10 -9.55 -7.03
C LEU A 111 14.59 -8.62 -8.13
N ALA A 112 14.10 -9.17 -9.24
CA ALA A 112 13.50 -8.41 -10.34
C ALA A 112 12.16 -7.76 -9.95
N ILE A 113 11.34 -8.43 -9.14
CA ILE A 113 10.01 -7.91 -8.78
C ILE A 113 10.13 -6.74 -7.80
N LEU A 114 11.16 -6.67 -6.94
CA LEU A 114 11.37 -5.56 -5.99
C LEU A 114 11.35 -4.15 -6.64
N PRO A 115 12.14 -3.84 -7.68
CA PRO A 115 12.04 -2.56 -8.38
C PRO A 115 10.74 -2.40 -9.17
N LEU A 116 10.22 -3.49 -9.75
CA LEU A 116 8.98 -3.41 -10.52
C LEU A 116 7.77 -3.07 -9.64
N ALA A 117 7.72 -3.60 -8.43
CA ALA A 117 6.73 -3.27 -7.40
C ALA A 117 6.81 -1.78 -7.01
N ALA A 118 8.02 -1.27 -6.77
CA ALA A 118 8.22 0.15 -6.46
C ALA A 118 7.81 1.06 -7.64
N LEU A 119 8.13 0.69 -8.87
CA LEU A 119 7.71 1.42 -10.07
C LEU A 119 6.19 1.41 -10.26
N LEU A 120 5.55 0.26 -10.00
CA LEU A 120 4.11 0.10 -10.08
C LEU A 120 3.40 0.99 -9.04
N SER A 121 3.86 0.96 -7.79
CA SER A 121 3.35 1.81 -6.71
C SER A 121 3.51 3.30 -7.04
N PHE A 122 4.71 3.73 -7.44
CA PHE A 122 4.98 5.11 -7.86
C PHE A 122 4.09 5.57 -9.03
N ALA A 123 3.97 4.75 -10.07
CA ALA A 123 3.12 5.06 -11.21
C ALA A 123 1.63 5.11 -10.86
N THR A 124 1.20 4.28 -9.91
CA THR A 124 -0.17 4.28 -9.37
C THR A 124 -0.46 5.58 -8.64
N GLU A 125 0.47 6.04 -7.81
CA GLU A 125 0.33 7.30 -7.07
C GLU A 125 0.29 8.51 -8.01
N GLU A 126 1.22 8.62 -8.96
CA GLU A 126 1.23 9.70 -9.95
C GLU A 126 -0.02 9.73 -10.83
N LEU A 127 -0.55 8.54 -11.17
CA LEU A 127 -1.81 8.43 -11.90
C LEU A 127 -3.00 8.81 -11.01
N ALA A 128 -3.03 8.40 -9.75
CA ALA A 128 -4.07 8.75 -8.79
C ALA A 128 -4.14 10.26 -8.54
N LYS A 129 -2.99 10.94 -8.40
CA LYS A 129 -2.91 12.41 -8.34
C LYS A 129 -3.52 13.07 -9.56
N SER A 130 -3.51 12.41 -10.73
CA SER A 130 -4.02 12.96 -11.98
C SER A 130 -5.53 12.91 -12.18
N VAL A 131 -6.21 12.12 -11.35
CA VAL A 131 -7.64 11.93 -11.40
C VAL A 131 -8.24 12.47 -10.09
N GLY A 132 -9.53 12.84 -10.09
CA GLY A 132 -10.17 13.35 -8.86
C GLY A 132 -10.15 12.30 -7.74
N GLN A 133 -10.25 12.77 -6.48
CA GLN A 133 -10.14 11.98 -5.25
C GLN A 133 -10.82 10.60 -5.29
N THR A 134 -12.08 10.52 -5.74
CA THR A 134 -12.81 9.24 -5.80
C THR A 134 -12.19 8.24 -6.79
N VAL A 135 -11.80 8.71 -7.98
CA VAL A 135 -11.21 7.85 -9.01
C VAL A 135 -9.77 7.50 -8.62
N GLY A 136 -9.03 8.45 -8.04
CA GLY A 136 -7.67 8.24 -7.56
C GLY A 136 -7.64 7.22 -6.43
N GLY A 137 -8.56 7.32 -5.48
CA GLY A 137 -8.72 6.33 -4.42
C GLY A 137 -9.05 4.94 -4.96
N LEU A 138 -9.88 4.81 -6.00
CA LEU A 138 -10.17 3.52 -6.64
C LEU A 138 -8.95 2.95 -7.40
N ILE A 139 -8.19 3.81 -8.09
CA ILE A 139 -6.93 3.43 -8.74
C ILE A 139 -5.94 2.90 -7.70
N ASN A 140 -5.78 3.62 -6.58
CA ASN A 140 -4.89 3.19 -5.50
C ASN A 140 -5.36 1.88 -4.85
N ALA A 141 -6.66 1.76 -4.59
CA ALA A 141 -7.24 0.54 -4.02
C ALA A 141 -7.06 -0.70 -4.93
N THR A 142 -7.02 -0.50 -6.25
CA THR A 142 -6.85 -1.59 -7.22
C THR A 142 -5.37 -1.89 -7.48
N PHE A 143 -4.60 -0.87 -7.89
CA PHE A 143 -3.22 -1.05 -8.32
C PHE A 143 -2.21 -1.00 -7.18
N GLY A 144 -2.57 -0.47 -6.00
CA GLY A 144 -1.72 -0.49 -4.81
C GLY A 144 -1.35 -1.91 -4.37
N ASN A 145 -2.27 -2.86 -4.52
CA ASN A 145 -2.05 -4.29 -4.23
C ASN A 145 -1.85 -5.14 -5.51
N ALA A 146 -1.43 -4.52 -6.62
CA ALA A 146 -1.35 -5.24 -7.89
C ALA A 146 -0.33 -6.38 -7.84
N VAL A 147 0.78 -6.22 -7.12
CA VAL A 147 1.85 -7.22 -7.07
C VAL A 147 1.35 -8.48 -6.38
N GLU A 148 0.67 -8.34 -5.24
CA GLU A 148 0.02 -9.41 -4.49
C GLU A 148 -1.01 -10.13 -5.34
N MET A 149 -1.86 -9.36 -6.04
CA MET A 149 -2.87 -9.93 -6.94
C MET A 149 -2.23 -10.67 -8.12
N ILE A 150 -1.21 -10.12 -8.76
CA ILE A 150 -0.54 -10.75 -9.91
C ILE A 150 0.16 -12.04 -9.48
N VAL A 151 0.98 -11.98 -8.42
CA VAL A 151 1.68 -13.16 -7.89
C VAL A 151 0.66 -14.21 -7.41
N GLY A 152 -0.40 -13.78 -6.72
CA GLY A 152 -1.48 -14.64 -6.24
C GLY A 152 -2.25 -15.32 -7.39
N ILE A 153 -2.66 -14.58 -8.43
CA ILE A 153 -3.36 -15.14 -9.59
C ILE A 153 -2.46 -16.13 -10.32
N THR A 154 -1.20 -15.79 -10.55
CA THR A 154 -0.22 -16.69 -11.18
C THR A 154 -0.09 -17.99 -10.40
N ALA A 155 0.10 -17.91 -9.08
CA ALA A 155 0.22 -19.09 -8.23
C ALA A 155 -1.08 -19.92 -8.16
N VAL A 156 -2.26 -19.26 -8.09
CA VAL A 156 -3.55 -19.97 -8.20
C VAL A 156 -3.64 -20.71 -9.54
N ARG A 157 -3.25 -20.09 -10.66
CA ARG A 157 -3.29 -20.71 -11.99
C ARG A 157 -2.42 -21.96 -12.06
N GLN A 158 -1.25 -21.93 -11.41
CA GLN A 158 -0.30 -23.04 -11.36
C GLN A 158 -0.64 -24.10 -10.30
N GLY A 159 -1.66 -23.88 -9.46
CA GLY A 159 -2.08 -24.85 -8.43
C GLY A 159 -1.34 -24.70 -7.09
N GLU A 160 -0.52 -23.65 -6.93
CA GLU A 160 0.27 -23.35 -5.74
C GLU A 160 -0.56 -22.70 -4.62
N ILE A 161 -1.66 -23.36 -4.25
CA ILE A 161 -2.65 -22.83 -3.30
C ILE A 161 -2.05 -22.53 -1.93
N SER A 162 -1.15 -23.40 -1.45
CA SER A 162 -0.51 -23.20 -0.14
C SER A 162 0.34 -21.93 -0.12
N ILE A 163 1.07 -21.63 -1.19
CA ILE A 163 1.90 -20.43 -1.27
C ILE A 163 1.01 -19.19 -1.25
N VAL A 164 -0.10 -19.21 -2.00
CA VAL A 164 -1.06 -18.10 -2.05
C VAL A 164 -1.63 -17.85 -0.65
N GLN A 165 -2.10 -18.89 0.03
CA GLN A 165 -2.67 -18.79 1.38
C GLN A 165 -1.66 -18.22 2.38
N SER A 166 -0.45 -18.79 2.42
CA SER A 166 0.63 -18.32 3.30
C SER A 166 1.03 -16.88 2.96
N SER A 167 1.04 -16.48 1.69
CA SER A 167 1.39 -15.12 1.26
C SER A 167 0.38 -14.05 1.67
N MET A 168 -0.92 -14.36 1.65
CA MET A 168 -1.93 -13.40 2.12
C MET A 168 -1.77 -13.11 3.63
N VAL A 169 -1.58 -14.17 4.42
CA VAL A 169 -1.28 -14.05 5.85
C VAL A 169 0.03 -13.30 6.06
N GLY A 170 1.06 -13.66 5.30
CA GLY A 170 2.38 -13.07 5.37
C GLY A 170 2.40 -11.57 5.03
N SER A 171 1.63 -11.11 4.04
CA SER A 171 1.54 -9.69 3.71
C SER A 171 0.88 -8.88 4.82
N ILE A 172 -0.19 -9.41 5.44
CA ILE A 172 -0.82 -8.77 6.61
C ILE A 172 0.16 -8.74 7.80
N LEU A 173 0.84 -9.83 8.05
CA LEU A 173 1.81 -9.97 9.14
C LEU A 173 3.01 -9.04 8.95
N SER A 174 3.52 -8.95 7.72
CA SER A 174 4.57 -8.00 7.33
C SER A 174 4.10 -6.57 7.58
N GLY A 175 2.92 -6.17 7.10
CA GLY A 175 2.39 -4.82 7.35
C GLY A 175 2.28 -4.51 8.85
N ASN A 176 1.57 -5.36 9.58
CA ASN A 176 1.25 -5.14 10.99
C ASN A 176 2.47 -5.16 11.93
N LEU A 177 3.49 -5.98 11.63
CA LEU A 177 4.65 -6.15 12.50
C LEU A 177 5.93 -5.53 11.91
N LEU A 178 6.32 -5.93 10.70
CA LEU A 178 7.59 -5.50 10.12
C LEU A 178 7.54 -4.03 9.69
N ILE A 179 6.60 -3.66 8.83
CA ILE A 179 6.55 -2.32 8.24
C ILE A 179 6.19 -1.30 9.33
N LEU A 180 5.16 -1.57 10.13
CA LEU A 180 4.81 -0.74 11.29
C LEU A 180 5.96 -0.68 12.32
N GLY A 181 6.63 -1.80 12.59
CA GLY A 181 7.73 -1.84 13.54
C GLY A 181 8.92 -0.98 13.13
N VAL A 182 9.34 -1.08 11.85
CA VAL A 182 10.42 -0.25 11.30
C VAL A 182 9.97 1.21 11.24
N SER A 183 8.71 1.50 10.90
CA SER A 183 8.21 2.88 10.82
C SER A 183 8.23 3.57 12.18
N LEU A 184 7.77 2.89 13.24
CA LEU A 184 7.81 3.38 14.63
C LEU A 184 9.24 3.51 15.15
N PHE A 185 10.12 2.56 14.80
CA PHE A 185 11.53 2.64 15.15
C PHE A 185 12.20 3.87 14.52
N CYS A 186 12.10 4.03 13.19
CA CYS A 186 12.72 5.13 12.46
C CYS A 186 12.12 6.49 12.84
N GLY A 187 10.78 6.59 12.93
CA GLY A 187 10.10 7.82 13.31
C GLY A 187 10.28 8.21 14.78
N GLY A 188 10.60 7.23 15.64
CA GLY A 188 10.80 7.40 17.08
C GLY A 188 12.27 7.47 17.53
N PHE A 189 13.25 7.14 16.69
CA PHE A 189 14.65 7.00 17.13
C PHE A 189 15.23 8.27 17.77
N ALA A 190 14.83 9.44 17.27
CA ALA A 190 15.28 10.75 17.76
C ALA A 190 14.18 11.50 18.54
N LYS A 191 13.08 10.84 18.92
CA LYS A 191 11.92 11.46 19.59
C LYS A 191 11.56 10.68 20.85
N ASP A 192 11.22 11.40 21.93
CA ASP A 192 10.77 10.75 23.17
C ASP A 192 9.44 9.99 22.97
N VAL A 193 8.57 10.54 22.11
CA VAL A 193 7.23 10.03 21.85
C VAL A 193 6.86 10.33 20.40
N VAL A 194 6.37 9.32 19.70
CA VAL A 194 5.70 9.46 18.41
C VAL A 194 4.20 9.63 18.69
N LYS A 195 3.57 10.68 18.18
CA LYS A 195 2.12 10.92 18.31
C LYS A 195 1.44 10.76 16.97
N PHE A 196 0.20 10.29 17.00
CA PHE A 196 -0.66 10.13 15.83
C PHE A 196 -2.14 10.16 16.27
N ASN A 197 -3.02 10.37 15.30
CA ASN A 197 -4.45 10.55 15.40
C ASN A 197 -5.13 9.23 15.79
N VAL A 198 -5.83 9.27 16.91
CA VAL A 198 -6.52 8.12 17.50
C VAL A 198 -7.81 7.78 16.74
N ASP A 199 -8.47 8.76 16.13
CA ASP A 199 -9.77 8.56 15.48
C ASP A 199 -9.60 7.72 14.20
N VAL A 200 -8.71 8.13 13.30
CA VAL A 200 -8.43 7.42 12.04
C VAL A 200 -7.82 6.05 12.32
N SER A 201 -6.79 6.00 13.17
CA SER A 201 -6.12 4.75 13.55
C SER A 201 -7.08 3.79 14.26
N GLY A 202 -7.96 4.30 15.12
CA GLY A 202 -8.93 3.50 15.86
C GLY A 202 -10.00 2.87 14.97
N ILE A 203 -10.51 3.59 13.97
CA ILE A 203 -11.47 3.06 13.00
C ILE A 203 -10.82 1.99 12.14
N LEU A 204 -9.66 2.28 11.54
CA LEU A 204 -8.93 1.34 10.69
C LEU A 204 -8.55 0.07 11.45
N SER A 205 -8.06 0.22 12.68
CA SER A 205 -7.74 -0.91 13.56
C SER A 205 -8.96 -1.78 13.88
N SER A 206 -10.08 -1.14 14.23
CA SER A 206 -11.32 -1.85 14.55
C SER A 206 -11.85 -2.63 13.35
N LEU A 207 -11.79 -2.02 12.14
CA LEU A 207 -12.16 -2.70 10.90
C LEU A 207 -11.21 -3.88 10.61
N MET A 208 -9.91 -3.71 10.85
CA MET A 208 -8.92 -4.77 10.64
C MET A 208 -9.16 -5.97 11.57
N VAL A 209 -9.45 -5.73 12.85
CA VAL A 209 -9.80 -6.79 13.82
C VAL A 209 -11.04 -7.57 13.37
N VAL A 210 -12.11 -6.88 12.98
CA VAL A 210 -13.37 -7.53 12.54
C VAL A 210 -13.18 -8.30 11.24
N SER A 211 -12.45 -7.73 10.28
CA SER A 211 -12.16 -8.36 8.98
C SER A 211 -11.30 -9.61 9.16
N SER A 212 -10.26 -9.50 9.98
CA SER A 212 -9.36 -10.61 10.30
C SER A 212 -10.08 -11.74 11.04
N ALA A 213 -10.95 -11.41 12.00
CA ALA A 213 -11.78 -12.39 12.69
C ALA A 213 -12.68 -13.16 11.71
N THR A 214 -13.23 -12.48 10.69
CA THR A 214 -14.05 -13.13 9.65
C THR A 214 -13.22 -14.06 8.77
N LEU A 215 -12.00 -13.65 8.40
CA LEU A 215 -11.06 -14.42 7.58
C LEU A 215 -10.63 -15.76 8.20
N ILE A 216 -10.50 -15.83 9.52
CA ILE A 216 -10.04 -17.05 10.20
C ILE A 216 -11.14 -18.09 10.43
N ILE A 217 -12.43 -17.72 10.32
CA ILE A 217 -13.56 -18.62 10.63
C ILE A 217 -13.47 -19.96 9.88
N PRO A 218 -13.21 -20.01 8.56
CA PRO A 218 -13.09 -21.29 7.84
C PRO A 218 -11.95 -22.16 8.35
N SER A 219 -10.82 -21.54 8.72
CA SER A 219 -9.63 -22.22 9.25
C SER A 219 -9.87 -22.80 10.65
N VAL A 220 -10.52 -22.03 11.53
CA VAL A 220 -10.87 -22.47 12.88
C VAL A 220 -11.91 -23.59 12.81
N LEU A 221 -12.96 -23.44 12.00
CA LEU A 221 -13.97 -24.48 11.82
C LEU A 221 -13.32 -25.80 11.38
N TYR A 222 -12.47 -25.77 10.34
CA TYR A 222 -11.75 -26.96 9.89
C TYR A 222 -10.90 -27.59 11.00
N SER A 223 -10.25 -26.78 11.82
CA SER A 223 -9.41 -27.26 12.93
C SER A 223 -10.20 -27.90 14.08
N THR A 224 -11.48 -27.56 14.23
CA THR A 224 -12.35 -28.12 15.27
C THR A 224 -13.02 -29.44 14.90
N ILE A 225 -12.97 -29.84 13.62
CA ILE A 225 -13.61 -31.07 13.14
C ILE A 225 -12.63 -32.25 13.30
N PRO A 226 -12.94 -33.26 14.14
CA PRO A 226 -12.01 -34.36 14.42
C PRO A 226 -11.76 -35.26 13.20
N SER A 227 -12.80 -35.53 12.41
CA SER A 227 -12.74 -36.42 11.25
C SER A 227 -12.66 -35.60 9.96
N LYS A 228 -11.46 -35.54 9.38
CA LYS A 228 -11.20 -34.83 8.13
C LYS A 228 -11.58 -35.72 6.94
N SER A 229 -12.84 -35.64 6.51
CA SER A 229 -13.33 -36.31 5.30
C SER A 229 -13.26 -35.37 4.09
N GLN A 230 -13.31 -35.94 2.88
CA GLN A 230 -13.39 -35.15 1.64
C GLN A 230 -14.65 -34.26 1.61
N GLU A 231 -15.75 -34.68 2.26
CA GLU A 231 -16.96 -33.87 2.41
C GLU A 231 -16.72 -32.63 3.28
N VAL A 232 -15.89 -32.74 4.32
CA VAL A 232 -15.50 -31.61 5.18
C VAL A 232 -14.68 -30.61 4.38
N GLU A 233 -13.74 -31.07 3.56
CA GLU A 233 -12.94 -30.17 2.70
C GLU A 233 -13.80 -29.43 1.68
N ALA A 234 -14.74 -30.13 1.03
CA ALA A 234 -15.69 -29.51 0.10
C ALA A 234 -16.60 -28.49 0.81
N SER A 235 -17.00 -28.77 2.05
CA SER A 235 -17.81 -27.87 2.87
C SER A 235 -17.02 -26.63 3.28
N VAL A 236 -15.75 -26.78 3.67
CA VAL A 236 -14.86 -25.66 4.04
C VAL A 236 -14.53 -24.80 2.82
N LEU A 237 -14.36 -25.40 1.64
CA LEU A 237 -14.20 -24.66 0.39
C LEU A 237 -15.47 -23.84 0.06
N SER A 238 -16.64 -24.45 0.22
CA SER A 238 -17.93 -23.77 0.01
C SER A 238 -18.13 -22.62 1.00
N LEU A 239 -17.78 -22.83 2.27
CA LEU A 239 -17.78 -21.80 3.30
C LEU A 239 -16.79 -20.68 2.96
N SER A 240 -15.59 -21.00 2.49
CA SER A 240 -14.59 -20.00 2.09
C SER A 240 -15.09 -19.13 0.94
N ARG A 241 -15.77 -19.71 -0.05
CA ARG A 241 -16.40 -18.96 -1.16
C ARG A 241 -17.52 -18.05 -0.65
N ALA A 242 -18.39 -18.55 0.21
CA ALA A 242 -19.46 -17.75 0.83
C ALA A 242 -18.89 -16.58 1.65
N ALA A 243 -17.88 -16.86 2.50
CA ALA A 243 -17.18 -15.84 3.27
C ALA A 243 -16.51 -14.80 2.35
N SER A 244 -15.95 -15.23 1.22
CA SER A 244 -15.31 -14.31 0.26
C SER A 244 -16.30 -13.34 -0.38
N VAL A 245 -17.51 -13.80 -0.72
CA VAL A 245 -18.58 -12.92 -1.23
C VAL A 245 -18.98 -11.88 -0.18
N VAL A 246 -19.09 -12.29 1.08
CA VAL A 246 -19.41 -11.37 2.20
C VAL A 246 -18.28 -10.35 2.41
N LEU A 247 -17.02 -10.79 2.44
CA LEU A 247 -15.86 -9.91 2.61
C LEU A 247 -15.73 -8.89 1.47
N LEU A 248 -15.93 -9.30 0.22
CA LEU A 248 -15.96 -8.38 -0.93
C LEU A 248 -17.12 -7.39 -0.84
N THR A 249 -18.27 -7.80 -0.29
CA THR A 249 -19.38 -6.87 -0.04
C THR A 249 -19.00 -5.84 1.02
N PHE A 250 -18.34 -6.27 2.10
CA PHE A 250 -17.79 -5.34 3.11
C PHE A 250 -16.73 -4.42 2.53
N TYR A 251 -15.93 -4.90 1.59
CA TYR A 251 -14.97 -4.05 0.87
C TYR A 251 -15.66 -2.94 0.06
N LEU A 252 -16.75 -3.26 -0.65
CA LEU A 252 -17.51 -2.23 -1.38
C LEU A 252 -18.13 -1.19 -0.44
N VAL A 253 -18.63 -1.63 0.72
CA VAL A 253 -19.12 -0.72 1.77
C VAL A 253 -17.97 0.13 2.33
N TYR A 254 -16.80 -0.47 2.54
CA TYR A 254 -15.59 0.23 2.98
C TYR A 254 -15.13 1.27 1.96
N LEU A 255 -15.10 0.95 0.66
CA LEU A 255 -14.79 1.93 -0.39
C LEU A 255 -15.79 3.09 -0.41
N TYR A 256 -17.08 2.82 -0.21
CA TYR A 256 -18.08 3.87 -0.08
C TYR A 256 -17.88 4.72 1.20
N PHE A 257 -17.47 4.07 2.29
CA PHE A 257 -17.13 4.73 3.54
C PHE A 257 -15.95 5.68 3.35
N GLN A 258 -14.84 5.18 2.80
CA GLN A 258 -13.59 5.88 2.60
C GLN A 258 -13.68 6.98 1.54
N LEU A 259 -14.30 6.72 0.39
CA LEU A 259 -14.26 7.63 -0.76
C LEU A 259 -15.41 8.64 -0.81
N LYS A 260 -16.44 8.47 0.03
CA LYS A 260 -17.65 9.32 -0.06
C LYS A 260 -18.26 9.70 1.28
N SER A 261 -18.67 8.75 2.10
CA SER A 261 -19.47 9.13 3.29
C SER A 261 -18.62 9.71 4.42
N HIS A 262 -17.37 9.28 4.55
CA HIS A 262 -16.42 9.74 5.56
C HIS A 262 -15.09 10.13 4.93
N SER A 263 -15.10 10.65 3.70
CA SER A 263 -13.87 11.06 3.00
C SER A 263 -13.07 12.09 3.79
N GLU A 264 -13.73 12.97 4.55
CA GLU A 264 -13.08 13.96 5.43
C GLU A 264 -12.23 13.31 6.54
N LEU A 265 -12.53 12.08 6.97
CA LEU A 265 -11.68 11.36 7.93
C LEU A 265 -10.39 10.82 7.31
N PHE A 266 -10.35 10.69 5.99
CA PHE A 266 -9.23 10.10 5.25
C PHE A 266 -8.44 11.13 4.43
N VAL A 267 -8.89 12.39 4.43
CA VAL A 267 -8.15 13.54 3.93
C VAL A 267 -7.51 14.20 5.15
N ASP A 268 -6.20 14.11 5.27
CA ASP A 268 -5.47 14.84 6.32
C ASP A 268 -5.10 16.23 5.77
N ASP A 269 -5.31 17.32 6.52
CA ASP A 269 -4.96 18.68 6.06
C ASP A 269 -3.45 18.80 5.76
N LYS A 270 -2.62 17.91 6.32
CA LYS A 270 -1.18 17.78 6.00
C LYS A 270 -0.91 17.01 4.71
N GLN A 271 -1.85 16.20 4.24
CA GLN A 271 -1.76 15.64 2.89
C GLN A 271 -1.86 16.74 1.85
N GLU A 272 -2.58 17.85 2.08
CA GLU A 272 -2.58 18.96 1.11
C GLU A 272 -1.19 19.61 0.97
N GLU A 273 -0.40 19.70 2.06
CA GLU A 273 0.98 20.24 2.02
C GLU A 273 2.01 19.24 1.42
N GLU A 274 1.79 17.93 1.49
CA GLU A 274 2.63 16.92 0.79
C GLU A 274 2.14 16.57 -0.63
N GLU A 275 0.84 16.72 -0.92
CA GLU A 275 0.25 16.66 -2.27
C GLU A 275 0.55 17.92 -3.10
N GLU A 276 1.06 18.98 -2.46
CA GLU A 276 1.78 20.08 -3.12
C GLU A 276 3.18 19.66 -3.64
N GLU A 277 3.63 18.40 -3.48
CA GLU A 277 4.67 17.88 -4.37
C GLU A 277 4.12 17.86 -5.80
N GLU A 278 4.48 18.89 -6.58
CA GLU A 278 4.15 19.01 -8.01
C GLU A 278 4.31 17.66 -8.70
N ARG A 279 3.23 17.21 -9.38
CA ARG A 279 3.24 15.98 -10.17
C ARG A 279 4.52 15.91 -11.00
N VAL A 280 5.31 14.87 -10.74
CA VAL A 280 6.61 14.73 -11.39
C VAL A 280 6.43 14.07 -12.77
N LEU A 281 5.37 13.27 -12.92
CA LEU A 281 5.00 12.60 -14.17
C LEU A 281 3.64 13.06 -14.71
N GLY A 282 3.56 13.16 -16.04
CA GLY A 282 2.28 13.33 -16.73
C GLY A 282 1.44 12.04 -16.66
N PRO A 283 0.09 12.13 -16.79
CA PRO A 283 -0.81 10.96 -16.66
C PRO A 283 -0.50 9.85 -17.67
N TRP A 284 -0.16 10.25 -18.91
CA TRP A 284 0.23 9.31 -19.97
C TRP A 284 1.54 8.58 -19.66
N SER A 285 2.55 9.28 -19.15
CA SER A 285 3.81 8.63 -18.73
C SER A 285 3.60 7.69 -17.57
N ALA A 286 2.81 8.08 -16.56
CA ALA A 286 2.47 7.24 -15.42
C ALA A 286 1.73 5.97 -15.89
N SER A 287 0.74 6.09 -16.77
CA SER A 287 0.02 4.94 -17.34
C SER A 287 0.93 3.99 -18.11
N ILE A 288 1.88 4.50 -18.91
CA ILE A 288 2.82 3.65 -19.65
C ILE A 288 3.73 2.88 -18.68
N ILE A 289 4.28 3.56 -17.66
CA ILE A 289 5.12 2.92 -16.64
C ILE A 289 4.33 1.86 -15.89
N LEU A 290 3.09 2.16 -15.51
CA LEU A 290 2.20 1.24 -14.82
C LEU A 290 1.98 -0.05 -15.63
N ILE A 291 1.69 0.08 -16.93
CA ILE A 291 1.51 -1.06 -17.83
C ILE A 291 2.80 -1.88 -17.96
N LEU A 292 3.94 -1.22 -18.19
CA LEU A 292 5.23 -1.90 -18.35
C LEU A 292 5.64 -2.62 -17.06
N ALA A 293 5.47 -1.99 -15.90
CA ALA A 293 5.74 -2.61 -14.61
C ALA A 293 4.82 -3.81 -14.38
N THR A 294 3.52 -3.67 -14.65
CA THR A 294 2.54 -4.77 -14.53
C THR A 294 2.91 -5.97 -15.40
N LEU A 295 3.30 -5.74 -16.65
CA LEU A 295 3.76 -6.80 -17.56
C LEU A 295 5.06 -7.44 -17.06
N GLY A 296 6.00 -6.63 -16.59
CA GLY A 296 7.25 -7.10 -15.99
C GLY A 296 7.01 -7.99 -14.77
N VAL A 297 6.16 -7.55 -13.83
CA VAL A 297 5.79 -8.33 -12.64
C VAL A 297 5.11 -9.63 -13.06
N THR A 298 4.22 -9.60 -14.05
CA THR A 298 3.53 -10.80 -14.55
C THR A 298 4.50 -11.83 -15.12
N VAL A 299 5.48 -11.40 -15.94
CA VAL A 299 6.47 -12.32 -16.51
C VAL A 299 7.41 -12.87 -15.44
N CYS A 300 7.88 -12.03 -14.53
CA CYS A 300 8.77 -12.46 -13.45
C CYS A 300 8.04 -13.35 -12.43
N SER A 301 6.77 -13.09 -12.14
CA SER A 301 5.97 -13.89 -11.20
C SER A 301 5.71 -15.29 -11.74
N ASP A 302 5.39 -15.43 -13.03
CA ASP A 302 5.20 -16.75 -13.67
C ASP A 302 6.43 -17.64 -13.47
N ARG A 303 7.62 -17.09 -13.73
CA ARG A 303 8.89 -17.80 -13.55
C ARG A 303 9.32 -17.98 -12.10
N LEU A 304 8.97 -17.03 -11.23
CA LEU A 304 9.21 -17.16 -9.79
C LEU A 304 8.44 -18.37 -9.26
N VAL A 305 7.14 -18.46 -9.54
CA VAL A 305 6.28 -19.55 -9.04
C VAL A 305 6.70 -20.89 -9.65
N ASP A 306 7.00 -20.94 -10.96
CA ASP A 306 7.51 -22.17 -11.62
C ASP A 306 8.78 -22.72 -10.93
N SER A 307 9.62 -21.85 -10.38
CA SER A 307 10.89 -22.21 -9.75
C SER A 307 10.82 -22.53 -8.26
N VAL A 308 9.63 -22.45 -7.64
CA VAL A 308 9.49 -22.65 -6.19
C VAL A 308 9.88 -24.06 -5.78
N ASP A 309 9.43 -25.09 -6.51
CA ASP A 309 9.69 -26.49 -6.19
C ASP A 309 11.19 -26.79 -6.08
N GLY A 310 11.95 -26.40 -7.10
CA GLY A 310 13.40 -26.59 -7.10
C GLY A 310 14.13 -25.72 -6.06
N PHE A 311 13.56 -24.58 -5.65
CA PHE A 311 14.10 -23.79 -4.53
C PHE A 311 13.85 -24.47 -3.17
N VAL A 312 12.64 -24.97 -2.94
CA VAL A 312 12.25 -25.74 -1.74
C VAL A 312 13.16 -26.96 -1.57
N ASP A 313 13.33 -27.75 -2.64
CA ASP A 313 14.13 -28.97 -2.62
C ASP A 313 15.61 -28.71 -2.31
N LYS A 314 16.17 -27.63 -2.85
CA LYS A 314 17.60 -27.31 -2.70
C LYS A 314 17.93 -26.62 -1.38
N TRP A 315 17.06 -25.74 -0.90
CA TRP A 315 17.29 -24.96 0.32
C TRP A 315 16.65 -25.57 1.57
N HIS A 316 15.86 -26.65 1.42
CA HIS A 316 15.15 -27.34 2.48
C HIS A 316 14.30 -26.40 3.34
N VAL A 317 13.57 -25.49 2.67
CA VAL A 317 12.67 -24.53 3.31
C VAL A 317 11.23 -24.82 2.94
N SER A 318 10.29 -24.54 3.84
CA SER A 318 8.88 -24.86 3.61
C SER A 318 8.23 -23.95 2.57
N ARG A 319 7.24 -24.46 1.83
CA ARG A 319 6.37 -23.64 0.95
C ARG A 319 5.67 -22.55 1.75
N ALA A 320 5.29 -22.88 2.99
CA ALA A 320 4.71 -21.93 3.94
C ALA A 320 5.70 -20.82 4.30
N PHE A 321 6.98 -21.12 4.52
CA PHE A 321 8.01 -20.10 4.75
C PHE A 321 8.20 -19.17 3.55
N ILE A 322 8.26 -19.74 2.33
CA ILE A 322 8.36 -18.94 1.10
C ILE A 322 7.14 -18.03 0.97
N GLY A 323 5.94 -18.58 1.09
CA GLY A 323 4.70 -17.84 1.01
C GLY A 323 4.60 -16.78 2.10
N LEU A 324 4.86 -17.09 3.37
CA LEU A 324 4.58 -16.21 4.50
C LEU A 324 5.67 -15.17 4.79
N ILE A 325 6.94 -15.46 4.48
CA ILE A 325 8.06 -14.56 4.77
C ILE A 325 8.63 -13.97 3.49
N VAL A 326 8.92 -14.79 2.49
CA VAL A 326 9.70 -14.36 1.32
C VAL A 326 8.83 -13.53 0.37
N VAL A 327 7.69 -14.05 -0.08
CA VAL A 327 6.82 -13.37 -1.06
C VAL A 327 6.32 -11.98 -0.58
N PRO A 328 5.89 -11.78 0.68
CA PRO A 328 5.42 -10.50 1.19
C PRO A 328 6.44 -9.38 1.20
N ILE A 329 7.73 -9.71 1.37
CA ILE A 329 8.81 -8.71 1.32
C ILE A 329 8.81 -8.01 -0.03
N VAL A 330 8.48 -8.76 -1.09
CA VAL A 330 8.46 -8.24 -2.46
C VAL A 330 7.18 -7.48 -2.76
N GLY A 331 6.02 -8.04 -2.40
CA GLY A 331 4.73 -7.39 -2.60
C GLY A 331 4.68 -6.02 -1.93
N ASN A 332 5.06 -5.99 -0.65
CA ASN A 332 4.99 -4.78 0.16
C ASN A 332 6.21 -3.85 -0.03
N ALA A 333 7.15 -4.14 -0.93
CA ALA A 333 8.39 -3.37 -1.07
C ALA A 333 8.16 -1.90 -1.43
N GLY A 334 7.17 -1.63 -2.29
CA GLY A 334 6.79 -0.27 -2.66
C GLY A 334 6.27 0.51 -1.45
N GLU A 335 5.32 -0.07 -0.73
CA GLU A 335 4.73 0.53 0.46
C GLU A 335 5.74 0.73 1.59
N PHE A 336 6.64 -0.24 1.79
CA PHE A 336 7.69 -0.15 2.79
C PHE A 336 8.48 1.16 2.65
N ASN A 337 8.93 1.49 1.43
CA ASN A 337 9.69 2.72 1.20
C ASN A 337 8.87 3.98 1.50
N THR A 338 7.62 4.04 1.05
CA THR A 338 6.71 5.16 1.30
C THR A 338 6.48 5.36 2.80
N VAL A 339 6.17 4.28 3.52
CA VAL A 339 5.88 4.33 4.97
C VAL A 339 7.10 4.78 5.77
N ILE A 340 8.29 4.27 5.47
CA ILE A 340 9.52 4.68 6.18
C ILE A 340 9.87 6.13 5.88
N ASN A 341 9.70 6.58 4.64
CA ASN A 341 9.95 7.98 4.29
C ASN A 341 8.98 8.92 5.03
N SER A 342 7.68 8.62 5.04
CA SER A 342 6.67 9.39 5.77
C SER A 342 6.95 9.39 7.28
N SER A 343 7.38 8.26 7.85
CA SER A 343 7.66 8.18 9.30
C SER A 343 8.87 9.01 9.72
N ILE A 344 9.95 9.01 8.91
CA ILE A 344 11.15 9.82 9.16
C ILE A 344 10.85 11.32 9.03
N LYS A 345 10.03 11.71 8.05
CA LYS A 345 9.52 13.09 7.91
C LYS A 345 8.64 13.53 9.08
N GLY A 346 8.19 12.59 9.91
CA GLY A 346 7.37 12.84 11.10
C GLY A 346 5.87 12.73 10.87
N ASN A 347 5.45 12.28 9.69
CA ASN A 347 4.05 12.07 9.31
C ASN A 347 3.64 10.64 9.66
N MET A 348 3.57 10.35 10.97
CA MET A 348 3.22 9.02 11.45
C MET A 348 1.77 8.65 11.14
N ASP A 349 0.86 9.63 11.10
CA ASP A 349 -0.54 9.45 10.70
C ASP A 349 -0.65 8.82 9.31
N LEU A 350 0.07 9.40 8.34
CA LEU A 350 0.15 8.89 6.98
C LEU A 350 0.79 7.49 6.94
N ALA A 351 1.90 7.30 7.66
CA ALA A 351 2.60 6.01 7.71
C ALA A 351 1.68 4.88 8.24
N ILE A 352 0.95 5.12 9.34
CA ILE A 352 -0.01 4.16 9.89
C ILE A 352 -1.20 3.97 8.95
N GLY A 353 -1.73 5.05 8.39
CA GLY A 353 -2.84 5.00 7.44
C GLY A 353 -2.55 4.14 6.21
N VAL A 354 -1.35 4.27 5.63
CA VAL A 354 -0.89 3.45 4.51
C VAL A 354 -0.76 1.98 4.92
N VAL A 355 -0.09 1.68 6.03
CA VAL A 355 0.12 0.29 6.49
C VAL A 355 -1.20 -0.40 6.81
N VAL A 356 -2.04 0.19 7.67
CA VAL A 356 -3.30 -0.44 8.10
C VAL A 356 -4.31 -0.46 6.96
N GLY A 357 -4.31 0.55 6.09
CA GLY A 357 -5.13 0.58 4.88
C GLY A 357 -4.80 -0.57 3.93
N SER A 358 -3.51 -0.81 3.66
CA SER A 358 -3.04 -1.92 2.83
C SER A 358 -3.42 -3.28 3.44
N THR A 359 -3.13 -3.51 4.72
CA THR A 359 -3.48 -4.80 5.35
C THR A 359 -4.98 -5.05 5.39
N LEU A 360 -5.80 -4.01 5.56
CA LEU A 360 -7.25 -4.09 5.46
C LEU A 360 -7.72 -4.42 4.03
N GLN A 361 -7.08 -3.85 3.00
CA GLN A 361 -7.36 -4.18 1.60
C GLN A 361 -6.96 -5.63 1.28
N ILE A 362 -5.83 -6.12 1.79
CA ILE A 362 -5.46 -7.52 1.61
C ILE A 362 -6.49 -8.46 2.26
N ALA A 363 -7.01 -8.08 3.43
CA ALA A 363 -8.02 -8.84 4.15
C ALA A 363 -9.40 -8.83 3.48
N LEU A 364 -9.91 -7.66 3.10
CA LEU A 364 -11.27 -7.47 2.59
C LEU A 364 -11.39 -7.66 1.07
N PHE A 365 -10.30 -7.47 0.33
CA PHE A 365 -10.30 -7.51 -1.13
C PHE A 365 -9.39 -8.60 -1.68
N VAL A 366 -8.07 -8.53 -1.49
CA VAL A 366 -7.12 -9.42 -2.21
C VAL A 366 -7.37 -10.90 -1.88
N SER A 367 -7.44 -11.25 -0.60
CA SER A 367 -7.67 -12.63 -0.15
C SER A 367 -8.98 -13.23 -0.69
N PRO A 368 -10.16 -12.59 -0.48
CA PRO A 368 -11.40 -13.14 -1.02
C PRO A 368 -11.50 -13.04 -2.54
N PHE A 369 -10.88 -12.05 -3.18
CA PHE A 369 -10.79 -11.97 -4.63
C PHE A 369 -10.05 -13.17 -5.22
N LEU A 370 -8.92 -13.58 -4.62
CA LEU A 370 -8.17 -14.77 -5.08
C LEU A 370 -8.96 -16.07 -4.91
N VAL A 371 -9.80 -16.19 -3.88
CA VAL A 371 -10.75 -17.31 -3.74
C VAL A 371 -11.76 -17.32 -4.88
N MET A 372 -12.30 -16.15 -5.25
CA MET A 372 -13.22 -16.04 -6.38
C MET A 372 -12.52 -16.34 -7.71
N CYS A 373 -11.30 -15.87 -7.93
CA CYS A 373 -10.48 -16.23 -9.09
C CYS A 373 -10.24 -17.74 -9.17
N GLY A 374 -9.86 -18.37 -8.05
CA GLY A 374 -9.71 -19.82 -7.98
C GLY A 374 -10.99 -20.55 -8.34
N TRP A 375 -12.15 -20.07 -7.86
CA TRP A 375 -13.44 -20.64 -8.23
C TRP A 375 -13.74 -20.54 -9.73
N ILE A 376 -13.44 -19.39 -10.36
CA ILE A 376 -13.64 -19.19 -11.81
C ILE A 376 -12.71 -20.09 -12.65
N ILE A 377 -11.46 -20.27 -12.21
CA ILE A 377 -10.43 -21.05 -12.93
C ILE A 377 -10.54 -22.56 -12.62
N GLY A 378 -11.37 -22.96 -11.66
CA GLY A 378 -11.56 -24.37 -11.27
C GLY A 378 -10.53 -24.89 -10.27
N GLN A 379 -9.81 -23.99 -9.59
CA GLN A 379 -8.81 -24.30 -8.57
C GLN A 379 -9.42 -24.23 -7.15
N PRO A 380 -9.06 -25.14 -6.22
CA PRO A 380 -9.66 -25.21 -4.88
C PRO A 380 -9.06 -24.18 -3.90
N MET A 381 -8.92 -22.92 -4.33
CA MET A 381 -8.48 -21.83 -3.46
C MET A 381 -9.49 -21.60 -2.33
N SER A 382 -9.02 -21.60 -1.09
CA SER A 382 -9.86 -21.46 0.12
C SER A 382 -9.19 -20.54 1.15
N LEU A 383 -9.95 -20.10 2.15
CA LEU A 383 -9.44 -19.31 3.29
C LEU A 383 -9.03 -20.23 4.45
N ARG A 384 -8.45 -21.39 4.11
CA ARG A 384 -7.99 -22.41 5.06
C ARG A 384 -6.48 -22.30 5.23
N TYR A 385 -6.07 -21.59 6.25
CA TYR A 385 -4.67 -21.47 6.68
C TYR A 385 -4.31 -22.63 7.62
N SER A 386 -3.01 -22.84 7.83
CA SER A 386 -2.57 -23.77 8.88
C SER A 386 -2.96 -23.23 10.27
N PRO A 387 -3.10 -24.10 11.29
CA PRO A 387 -3.41 -23.65 12.65
C PRO A 387 -2.38 -22.66 13.19
N PHE A 388 -1.10 -22.88 12.90
CA PHE A 388 -0.02 -21.99 13.33
C PHE A 388 -0.12 -20.62 12.65
N GLU A 389 -0.30 -20.59 11.32
CA GLU A 389 -0.56 -19.34 10.58
C GLU A 389 -1.76 -18.58 11.12
N THR A 390 -2.86 -19.29 11.41
CA THR A 390 -4.10 -18.70 11.94
C THR A 390 -3.86 -18.00 13.28
N VAL A 391 -3.11 -18.63 14.19
CA VAL A 391 -2.81 -18.06 15.51
C VAL A 391 -1.90 -16.84 15.38
N VAL A 392 -0.82 -16.95 14.60
CA VAL A 392 0.14 -15.86 14.44
C VAL A 392 -0.49 -14.67 13.72
N PHE A 393 -1.30 -14.93 12.68
CA PHE A 393 -2.11 -13.93 12.01
C PHE A 393 -2.98 -13.14 12.99
N PHE A 394 -3.80 -13.86 13.78
CA PHE A 394 -4.71 -13.23 14.73
C PHE A 394 -3.96 -12.44 15.82
N LEU A 395 -2.87 -13.00 16.33
CA LEU A 395 -2.02 -12.33 17.31
C LEU A 395 -1.41 -11.03 16.73
N SER A 396 -0.94 -11.05 15.48
CA SER A 396 -0.36 -9.86 14.84
C SER A 396 -1.33 -8.70 14.76
N VAL A 397 -2.61 -8.99 14.45
CA VAL A 397 -3.68 -7.99 14.37
C VAL A 397 -4.00 -7.40 15.75
N ILE A 398 -4.05 -8.23 16.79
CA ILE A 398 -4.27 -7.74 18.17
C ILE A 398 -3.10 -6.89 18.66
N VAL A 399 -1.86 -7.33 18.41
CA VAL A 399 -0.67 -6.60 18.83
C VAL A 399 -0.63 -5.23 18.14
N MET A 400 -0.90 -5.18 16.83
CA MET A 400 -1.02 -3.93 16.10
C MET A 400 -2.12 -3.03 16.69
N ASP A 401 -3.33 -3.55 16.95
CA ASP A 401 -4.45 -2.78 17.53
C ASP A 401 -4.05 -2.16 18.87
N CYS A 402 -3.45 -2.96 19.76
CA CYS A 402 -3.04 -2.50 21.08
C CYS A 402 -2.01 -1.36 21.02
N LEU A 403 -1.10 -1.36 20.03
CA LEU A 403 -0.08 -0.33 19.89
C LEU A 403 -0.61 0.95 19.25
N ILE A 404 -1.48 0.86 18.25
CA ILE A 404 -1.98 2.06 17.57
C ILE A 404 -3.19 2.71 18.27
N ARG A 405 -3.90 1.98 19.12
CA ARG A 405 -5.09 2.51 19.81
C ARG A 405 -4.80 3.63 20.80
N GLY A 406 -3.56 3.73 21.29
CA GLY A 406 -3.15 4.75 22.25
C GLY A 406 -2.80 6.12 21.65
N GLY A 407 -2.70 6.26 20.32
CA GLY A 407 -2.28 7.50 19.63
C GLY A 407 -0.85 7.96 19.93
N ARG A 408 -0.08 7.12 20.62
CA ARG A 408 1.27 7.40 21.08
C ARG A 408 2.09 6.13 21.03
N SER A 409 3.32 6.23 20.55
CA SER A 409 4.27 5.12 20.50
C SER A 409 5.71 5.63 20.70
N ASN A 410 6.69 4.72 20.63
CA ASN A 410 8.12 4.98 20.80
C ASN A 410 8.96 3.97 20.01
N TYR A 411 10.26 4.23 19.87
CA TYR A 411 11.15 3.35 19.11
C TYR A 411 11.29 1.94 19.70
N TYR A 412 11.06 1.77 21.01
CA TYR A 412 11.16 0.48 21.67
C TYR A 412 9.99 -0.44 21.31
N GLU A 413 8.76 0.09 21.26
CA GLU A 413 7.61 -0.62 20.70
C GLU A 413 7.85 -1.05 19.25
N GLY A 414 8.42 -0.16 18.42
CA GLY A 414 8.83 -0.51 17.06
C GLY A 414 9.86 -1.66 17.02
N SER A 415 10.86 -1.62 17.91
CA SER A 415 11.87 -2.69 18.03
C SER A 415 11.26 -4.03 18.43
N LEU A 416 10.27 -4.02 19.33
CA LEU A 416 9.56 -5.23 19.77
C LEU A 416 8.72 -5.83 18.63
N LEU A 417 8.08 -5.00 17.81
CA LEU A 417 7.35 -5.46 16.62
C LEU A 417 8.27 -6.15 15.61
N VAL A 418 9.41 -5.53 15.28
CA VAL A 418 10.41 -6.13 14.39
C VAL A 418 10.97 -7.42 14.99
N GLY A 419 11.30 -7.43 16.29
CA GLY A 419 11.76 -8.64 16.98
C GLY A 419 10.72 -9.77 16.95
N THR A 420 9.44 -9.44 17.12
CA THR A 420 8.32 -10.41 17.03
C THR A 420 8.21 -10.99 15.63
N TYR A 421 8.29 -10.14 14.59
CA TYR A 421 8.32 -10.59 13.20
C TYR A 421 9.48 -11.56 12.92
N LEU A 422 10.69 -11.25 13.41
CA LEU A 422 11.86 -12.10 13.24
C LEU A 422 11.72 -13.45 13.95
N ILE A 423 11.16 -13.47 15.17
CA ILE A 423 10.88 -14.72 15.90
C ILE A 423 9.88 -15.58 15.11
N ILE A 424 8.83 -14.97 14.56
CA ILE A 424 7.87 -15.66 13.70
C ILE A 424 8.56 -16.21 12.45
N ALA A 425 9.40 -15.41 11.78
CA ALA A 425 10.14 -15.85 10.60
C ALA A 425 11.03 -17.06 10.88
N ILE A 426 11.75 -17.04 12.01
CA ILE A 426 12.57 -18.18 12.46
C ILE A 426 11.68 -19.39 12.79
N ALA A 427 10.52 -19.19 13.41
CA ALA A 427 9.59 -20.29 13.71
C ALA A 427 9.09 -20.96 12.43
N PHE A 428 8.74 -20.19 11.38
CA PHE A 428 8.34 -20.73 10.08
C PHE A 428 9.49 -21.38 9.31
N TYR A 429 10.73 -20.88 9.47
CA TYR A 429 11.91 -21.50 8.88
C TYR A 429 12.15 -22.91 9.44
N VAL A 430 11.89 -23.12 10.73
CA VAL A 430 12.04 -24.43 11.40
C VAL A 430 10.78 -25.30 11.26
N HIS A 431 9.63 -24.72 10.91
CA HIS A 431 8.38 -25.46 10.75
C HIS A 431 8.46 -26.37 9.51
N PRO A 432 8.30 -27.69 9.66
CA PRO A 432 8.38 -28.61 8.53
C PRO A 432 7.22 -28.39 7.55
N ASP A 433 7.45 -28.68 6.28
CA ASP A 433 6.36 -28.80 5.30
C ASP A 433 5.40 -29.89 5.74
N ALA A 434 4.10 -29.62 5.70
CA ALA A 434 3.06 -30.59 6.03
C ALA A 434 2.90 -31.71 4.98
N VAL A 435 3.90 -31.91 4.10
CA VAL A 435 3.85 -32.82 2.96
C VAL A 435 4.24 -34.26 3.34
N ASP A 436 4.92 -34.48 4.47
CA ASP A 436 5.41 -35.82 4.87
C ASP A 436 4.72 -36.42 6.10
N ALA A 437 3.39 -36.37 6.16
CA ALA A 437 2.64 -37.31 7.00
C ALA A 437 1.96 -38.35 6.09
N PRO A 438 2.60 -39.50 5.79
CA PRO A 438 1.85 -40.63 5.28
C PRO A 438 0.76 -40.94 6.30
N PHE A 439 -0.47 -41.05 5.81
CA PHE A 439 -1.60 -41.54 6.59
C PHE A 439 -1.20 -42.89 7.20
N VAL A 440 -0.95 -42.91 8.51
CA VAL A 440 -0.84 -44.15 9.31
C VAL A 440 -2.18 -44.42 9.96
#